data_AF-A0A966D2T0-F1
#
_entry.id   AF-A0A966D2T0-F1
#
_cell.length_a   1.000
_cell.length_b   1.000
_cell.length_c   1.000
_cell.angle_alpha   90.00
_cell.angle_beta   90.00
_cell.angle_gamma   90.00
#
_symmetry.space_group_name_H-M   'P 1'
#
loop_
_entity.id
_entity.type
_entity.pdbx_description
1 polymer ?
#
loop_
_entity_poly.entity_id
_entity_poly.type
_entity_poly.pdbx_seq_one_letter_code
_entity_poly.pdbx_strand_id
1 'polypeptide(L)'
;MVGENILERITFYIGLFIAAFVILAVVLIIQMILRRILRRRLRSLIARDSDHDLVGRTARVIRSVRPNRAGQIRVLYRGQEMNMKALADQRIGPGSAVRIISVSPEGFRVNPLETADNQPTLQAEQPESLLRRSVILDSADGAHHQDSGHG
;
A
#
# COMPACT_ATOMS: atom_id res chain seq x y z
N MET A 1 -35.79 -17.05 68.73
CA MET A 1 -34.36 -16.74 68.85
C MET A 1 -33.43 -17.52 67.90
N VAL A 2 -33.81 -18.69 67.35
CA VAL A 2 -32.95 -19.40 66.37
C VAL A 2 -32.99 -18.78 64.96
N GLY A 3 -34.12 -18.16 64.57
CA GLY A 3 -34.32 -17.60 63.22
C GLY A 3 -33.56 -16.29 62.93
N GLU A 4 -33.32 -15.43 63.92
CA GLU A 4 -32.63 -14.14 63.72
C GLU A 4 -31.16 -14.34 63.33
N ASN A 5 -30.50 -15.32 63.94
CA ASN A 5 -29.11 -15.70 63.61
C ASN A 5 -28.94 -16.23 62.18
N ILE A 6 -30.02 -16.75 61.57
CA ILE A 6 -29.99 -17.29 60.20
C ILE A 6 -30.11 -16.15 59.18
N LEU A 7 -31.01 -15.19 59.42
CA LEU A 7 -31.17 -14.02 58.55
C LEU A 7 -29.91 -13.12 58.50
N GLU A 8 -29.24 -12.93 59.64
CA GLU A 8 -28.02 -12.13 59.71
C GLU A 8 -26.89 -12.76 58.89
N ARG A 9 -26.72 -14.09 59.00
CA ARG A 9 -25.74 -14.84 58.21
C ARG A 9 -26.04 -14.78 56.72
N ILE A 10 -27.29 -14.96 56.32
CA ILE A 10 -27.71 -14.88 54.90
C ILE A 10 -27.41 -13.49 54.34
N THR A 11 -27.77 -12.44 55.07
CA THR A 11 -27.52 -11.05 54.65
C THR A 11 -26.02 -10.78 54.50
N PHE A 12 -25.20 -11.28 55.41
CA PHE A 12 -23.75 -11.18 55.34
C PHE A 12 -23.17 -11.86 54.09
N TYR A 13 -23.59 -13.11 53.80
CA TYR A 13 -23.12 -13.83 52.61
C TYR A 13 -23.54 -13.17 51.30
N ILE A 14 -24.77 -12.65 51.22
CA ILE A 14 -25.25 -11.92 50.05
C ILE A 14 -24.41 -10.65 49.84
N GLY A 15 -24.15 -9.88 50.91
CA GLY A 15 -23.31 -8.69 50.84
C GLY A 15 -21.89 -8.99 50.35
N LEU A 16 -21.26 -10.05 50.89
CA LEU A 16 -19.94 -10.50 50.46
C LEU A 16 -19.93 -10.92 48.98
N PHE A 17 -20.96 -11.63 48.53
CA PHE A 17 -21.08 -12.08 47.15
C PHE A 17 -21.22 -10.92 46.17
N ILE A 18 -22.05 -9.93 46.51
CA ILE A 18 -22.21 -8.71 45.71
C ILE A 18 -20.89 -7.94 45.65
N ALA A 19 -20.20 -7.76 46.78
CA ALA A 19 -18.91 -7.07 46.81
C ALA A 19 -17.87 -7.75 45.92
N ALA A 20 -17.78 -9.08 45.96
CA ALA A 20 -16.88 -9.86 45.10
C ALA A 20 -17.22 -9.67 43.61
N PHE A 21 -18.51 -9.67 43.25
CA PHE A 21 -18.95 -9.42 41.87
C PHE A 21 -18.61 -8.00 41.39
N VAL A 22 -18.79 -7.00 42.25
CA VAL A 22 -18.42 -5.60 41.92
C VAL A 22 -16.92 -5.50 41.68
N ILE A 23 -16.10 -6.08 42.55
CA ILE A 23 -14.63 -6.09 42.37
C ILE A 23 -14.25 -6.78 41.06
N LEU A 24 -14.85 -7.94 40.77
CA LEU A 24 -14.60 -8.67 39.53
C LEU A 24 -14.98 -7.83 38.30
N ALA A 25 -16.14 -7.18 38.31
CA ALA A 25 -16.59 -6.31 37.23
C ALA A 25 -15.63 -5.12 37.00
N VAL A 26 -15.16 -4.49 38.08
CA VAL A 26 -14.18 -3.39 38.01
C VAL A 26 -12.87 -3.88 37.38
N VAL A 27 -12.36 -5.04 37.79
CA VAL A 27 -11.15 -5.63 37.21
C VAL A 27 -11.33 -5.89 35.71
N LEU A 28 -12.48 -6.43 35.29
CA LEU A 28 -12.77 -6.67 33.87
C LEU A 28 -12.83 -5.36 33.06
N ILE A 29 -13.45 -4.31 33.61
CA ILE A 29 -13.51 -2.99 32.97
C ILE A 29 -12.10 -2.42 32.82
N ILE A 30 -11.27 -2.49 33.86
CA ILE A 30 -9.87 -2.04 33.82
C ILE A 30 -9.10 -2.79 32.74
N GLN A 31 -9.22 -4.12 32.67
CA GLN A 31 -8.57 -4.91 31.61
C GLN A 31 -9.03 -4.50 30.21
N MET A 32 -10.33 -4.25 30.03
CA MET A 32 -10.88 -3.80 28.75
C MET A 32 -10.31 -2.44 28.36
N ILE A 33 -10.25 -1.49 29.30
CA ILE A 33 -9.65 -0.17 29.09
C ILE A 33 -8.16 -0.30 28.76
N LEU A 34 -7.42 -1.13 29.50
CA LEU A 34 -5.99 -1.32 29.31
C LEU A 34 -5.70 -1.90 27.92
N ARG A 35 -6.45 -2.92 27.50
CA ARG A 35 -6.37 -3.47 26.12
C ARG A 35 -6.70 -2.41 25.07
N ARG A 36 -7.70 -1.55 25.32
CA ARG A 36 -8.10 -0.48 24.40
C ARG A 36 -7.03 0.60 24.29
N ILE A 37 -6.39 0.97 25.39
CA ILE A 37 -5.28 1.93 25.42
C ILE A 37 -4.04 1.33 24.76
N LEU A 38 -3.69 0.07 25.06
CA LEU A 38 -2.59 -0.63 24.40
C LEU A 38 -2.79 -0.63 22.88
N ARG A 39 -3.96 -1.03 22.38
CA ARG A 39 -4.26 -1.01 20.93
C ARG A 39 -4.13 0.38 20.31
N ARG A 40 -4.43 1.45 21.06
CA ARG A 40 -4.27 2.83 20.58
C ARG A 40 -2.81 3.28 20.57
N ARG A 41 -2.03 2.96 21.61
CA ARG A 41 -0.61 3.35 21.72
C ARG A 41 0.35 2.46 20.93
N LEU A 42 0.00 1.20 20.67
CA LEU A 42 0.77 0.30 19.82
C LEU A 42 0.82 0.79 18.37
N ARG A 43 -0.22 1.47 17.86
CA ARG A 43 -0.17 2.10 16.52
C ARG A 43 0.89 3.20 16.42
N SER A 44 1.15 3.93 17.50
CA SER A 44 2.14 5.02 17.49
C SER A 44 3.58 4.54 17.69
N LEU A 45 3.78 3.38 18.32
CA LEU A 45 5.12 2.82 18.60
C LEU A 45 5.57 1.82 17.52
N ILE A 46 4.68 0.95 17.04
CA ILE A 46 5.00 -0.02 15.98
C ILE A 46 5.29 0.69 14.65
N ALA A 47 4.68 1.84 14.39
CA ALA A 47 5.02 2.64 13.22
C ALA A 47 6.52 3.01 13.23
N ARG A 48 7.06 3.43 14.38
CA ARG A 48 8.47 3.89 14.45
C ARG A 48 9.50 2.78 14.26
N ASP A 49 9.25 1.58 14.79
CA ASP A 49 10.18 0.45 14.62
C ASP A 49 9.98 -0.28 13.27
N SER A 50 8.74 -0.35 12.77
CA SER A 50 8.45 -0.90 11.43
C SER A 50 9.05 -0.05 10.30
N ASP A 51 9.25 1.24 10.54
CA ASP A 51 9.77 2.15 9.52
C ASP A 51 11.25 1.88 9.23
N HIS A 52 12.02 1.35 10.20
CA HIS A 52 13.44 1.03 9.99
C HIS A 52 13.63 -0.19 9.07
N ASP A 53 12.73 -1.19 9.14
CA ASP A 53 12.71 -2.37 8.27
C ASP A 53 12.47 -2.04 6.78
N LEU A 54 11.98 -0.83 6.50
CA LEU A 54 11.71 -0.36 5.14
C LEU A 54 12.93 0.28 4.49
N VAL A 55 13.98 0.60 5.26
CA VAL A 55 15.24 1.11 4.75
C VAL A 55 15.91 0.04 3.87
N GLY A 56 16.38 0.45 2.69
CA GLY A 56 16.95 -0.43 1.68
C GLY A 56 15.95 -1.02 0.68
N ARG A 57 14.63 -0.93 0.95
CA ARG A 57 13.61 -1.42 0.02
C ARG A 57 13.34 -0.47 -1.15
N THR A 58 12.87 -1.06 -2.25
CA THR A 58 12.41 -0.35 -3.43
C THR A 58 10.95 0.05 -3.28
N ALA A 59 10.61 1.27 -3.69
CA ALA A 59 9.28 1.84 -3.69
C ALA A 59 9.00 2.48 -5.06
N ARG A 60 7.72 2.75 -5.34
CA ARG A 60 7.31 3.46 -6.57
C ARG A 60 6.70 4.81 -6.22
N VAL A 61 7.12 5.87 -6.90
CA VAL A 61 6.56 7.21 -6.67
C VAL A 61 5.15 7.28 -7.25
N ILE A 62 4.16 7.62 -6.42
CA ILE A 62 2.77 7.86 -6.86
C ILE A 62 2.58 9.35 -7.13
N ARG A 63 3.11 10.19 -6.23
CA ARG A 63 3.05 11.66 -6.33
C ARG A 63 4.44 12.23 -6.32
N SER A 64 4.74 13.08 -7.31
CA SER A 64 6.06 13.68 -7.51
C SER A 64 6.63 14.23 -6.21
N VAL A 65 7.87 13.83 -5.91
CA VAL A 65 8.67 14.34 -4.81
C VAL A 65 9.49 15.51 -5.35
N ARG A 66 9.48 16.65 -4.66
CA ARG A 66 10.27 17.83 -5.05
C ARG A 66 11.24 18.18 -3.92
N PRO A 67 12.35 18.86 -4.23
CA PRO A 67 13.18 19.46 -3.19
C PRO A 67 12.30 20.33 -2.28
N ASN A 68 12.40 20.13 -0.96
CA ASN A 68 11.63 20.83 0.06
C ASN A 68 10.10 20.60 0.05
N ARG A 69 9.56 19.64 -0.72
CA ARG A 69 8.15 19.23 -0.62
C ARG A 69 7.99 17.71 -0.65
N ALA A 70 7.39 17.18 0.41
CA ALA A 70 7.07 15.77 0.51
C ALA A 70 6.13 15.32 -0.62
N GLY A 71 6.52 14.26 -1.31
CA GLY A 71 5.66 13.51 -2.24
C GLY A 71 5.08 12.27 -1.57
N GLN A 72 4.59 11.33 -2.39
CA GLN A 72 4.07 10.05 -1.91
C GLN A 72 4.66 8.89 -2.70
N ILE A 73 5.05 7.85 -1.98
CA ILE A 73 5.54 6.58 -2.53
C ILE A 73 4.61 5.44 -2.13
N ARG A 74 4.59 4.40 -2.95
CA ARG A 74 3.98 3.10 -2.67
C ARG A 74 5.06 2.09 -2.35
N VAL A 75 4.94 1.42 -1.22
CA VAL A 75 5.82 0.33 -0.82
C VAL A 75 5.00 -0.94 -0.66
N LEU A 76 5.53 -2.06 -1.16
CA LEU A 76 4.99 -3.39 -0.87
C LEU A 76 5.73 -3.97 0.34
N TYR A 77 5.06 -4.04 1.48
CA TYR A 77 5.61 -4.61 2.71
C TYR A 77 4.69 -5.72 3.22
N ARG A 78 5.26 -6.93 3.39
CA ARG A 78 4.53 -8.13 3.86
C ARG A 78 3.23 -8.41 3.07
N GLY A 79 3.25 -8.18 1.76
CA GLY A 79 2.10 -8.38 0.87
C GLY A 79 1.03 -7.28 0.93
N GLN A 80 1.26 -6.21 1.70
CA GLN A 80 0.37 -5.04 1.72
C GLN A 80 1.02 -3.85 1.03
N GLU A 81 0.24 -3.17 0.18
CA GLU A 81 0.63 -1.90 -0.39
C GLU A 81 0.36 -0.77 0.62
N MET A 82 1.39 -0.02 0.96
CA MET A 82 1.32 1.11 1.88
C MET A 82 1.73 2.39 1.17
N ASN A 83 0.92 3.44 1.33
CA ASN A 83 1.22 4.78 0.82
C ASN A 83 1.92 5.60 1.91
N MET A 84 3.10 6.13 1.59
CA MET A 84 4.00 6.73 2.56
C MET A 84 4.53 8.08 2.04
N LYS A 85 4.85 9.00 2.95
CA LYS A 85 5.45 10.29 2.59
C LYS A 85 6.93 10.10 2.23
N ALA A 86 7.38 10.76 1.17
CA ALA A 86 8.77 10.69 0.74
C ALA A 86 9.39 12.07 0.51
N LEU A 87 10.68 12.18 0.84
CA LEU A 87 11.53 13.35 0.67
C LEU A 87 12.74 12.95 -0.20
N ALA A 88 13.16 13.84 -1.08
CA ALA A 88 14.32 13.64 -1.94
C ALA A 88 15.04 14.97 -2.17
N ASP A 89 16.35 14.91 -2.41
CA ASP A 89 17.18 16.09 -2.70
C ASP A 89 16.93 16.61 -4.13
N GLN A 90 16.49 15.73 -5.02
CA GLN A 90 16.14 16.05 -6.39
C GLN A 90 14.66 15.82 -6.67
N ARG A 91 14.17 16.41 -7.76
CA ARG A 91 12.80 16.16 -8.22
C ARG A 91 12.71 14.75 -8.77
N ILE A 92 11.74 13.98 -8.27
CA ILE A 92 11.42 12.64 -8.77
C ILE A 92 9.97 12.65 -9.29
N GLY A 93 9.81 12.16 -10.52
CA GLY A 93 8.52 12.06 -11.20
C GLY A 93 7.66 10.92 -10.64
N PRO A 94 6.33 10.95 -10.89
CA PRO A 94 5.48 9.78 -10.64
C PRO A 94 5.93 8.61 -11.54
N GLY A 95 5.76 7.38 -11.06
CA GLY A 95 6.11 6.15 -11.76
C GLY A 95 7.55 5.68 -11.55
N SER A 96 8.47 6.58 -11.17
CA SER A 96 9.88 6.25 -10.94
C SER A 96 10.07 5.27 -9.77
N ALA A 97 10.99 4.33 -9.95
CA ALA A 97 11.46 3.46 -8.87
C ALA A 97 12.47 4.22 -8.00
N VAL A 98 12.32 4.11 -6.69
CA VAL A 98 13.19 4.77 -5.71
C VAL A 98 13.60 3.78 -4.63
N ARG A 99 14.80 3.95 -4.06
CA ARG A 99 15.24 3.22 -2.86
C ARG A 99 15.10 4.11 -1.65
N ILE A 100 14.55 3.53 -0.59
CA ILE A 100 14.47 4.16 0.73
C ILE A 100 15.85 4.08 1.39
N ILE A 101 16.41 5.22 1.78
CA ILE A 101 17.76 5.29 2.37
C ILE A 101 17.69 5.54 3.87
N SER A 102 16.73 6.34 4.31
CA SER A 102 16.58 6.64 5.73
C SER A 102 15.16 7.06 6.07
N VAL A 103 14.85 7.02 7.36
CA VAL A 103 13.58 7.46 7.93
C VAL A 103 13.81 8.80 8.64
N SER A 104 12.98 9.79 8.34
CA SER A 104 12.94 11.09 9.00
C SER A 104 11.56 11.30 9.65
N PRO A 105 11.44 12.14 10.69
CA PRO A 105 10.15 12.51 11.29
C PRO A 105 9.12 13.03 10.27
N GLU A 106 9.58 13.61 9.16
CA GLU A 106 8.73 14.19 8.12
C GLU A 106 8.37 13.20 6.99
N GLY A 107 9.05 12.06 6.91
CA GLY A 107 8.85 11.03 5.89
C GLY A 107 10.12 10.25 5.55
N PHE A 108 10.04 9.43 4.51
CA PHE A 108 11.15 8.58 4.06
C PHE A 108 12.05 9.32 3.10
N ARG A 109 13.36 9.31 3.36
CA ARG A 109 14.34 9.85 2.42
C ARG A 109 14.61 8.82 1.33
N VAL A 110 14.41 9.21 0.08
CA VAL A 110 14.51 8.30 -1.06
C VAL A 110 15.46 8.85 -2.13
N ASN A 111 16.23 7.97 -2.75
CA ASN A 111 16.97 8.27 -3.97
C ASN A 111 16.35 7.53 -5.15
N PRO A 112 16.35 8.13 -6.35
CA PRO A 112 15.99 7.40 -7.55
C PRO A 112 16.91 6.20 -7.73
N LEU A 113 16.32 5.05 -8.04
CA LEU A 113 17.11 4.00 -8.67
C LEU A 113 17.37 4.49 -10.08
N GLU A 114 18.64 4.65 -10.44
CA GLU A 114 19.04 4.74 -11.85
C GLU A 114 18.63 3.43 -12.51
N THR A 115 17.42 3.43 -13.04
CA THR A 115 16.90 2.33 -13.82
C THR A 115 17.33 2.67 -15.24
N ALA A 116 18.23 1.88 -15.82
CA ALA A 116 18.71 2.03 -17.19
C ALA A 116 17.60 1.91 -18.26
N ASP A 117 16.33 1.81 -17.86
CA ASP A 117 15.18 1.59 -18.71
C ASP A 117 14.18 2.76 -18.62
N ASN A 118 14.54 3.88 -19.23
CA ASN A 118 13.54 4.78 -19.82
C ASN A 118 12.92 4.06 -21.03
N GLN A 119 11.96 3.14 -20.79
CA GLN A 119 10.90 2.93 -21.76
C GLN A 119 9.61 3.51 -21.19
N PRO A 120 9.12 4.65 -21.72
CA PRO A 120 7.73 5.01 -21.53
C PRO A 120 6.89 3.99 -22.30
N THR A 121 6.36 2.98 -21.61
CA THR A 121 5.25 2.20 -22.14
C THR A 121 4.02 3.11 -22.13
N LEU A 122 3.92 3.92 -23.19
CA LEU A 122 2.70 4.58 -23.61
C LEU A 122 1.61 3.51 -23.66
N GLN A 123 0.53 3.79 -22.94
CA GLN A 123 -0.75 3.18 -23.23
C GLN A 123 -1.11 3.40 -24.71
N ALA A 124 -1.72 2.38 -25.30
CA ALA A 124 -2.57 2.45 -26.48
C ALA A 124 -1.91 2.67 -27.85
N GLU A 125 -1.42 1.58 -28.46
CA GLU A 125 -1.70 1.31 -29.87
C GLU A 125 -2.16 -0.15 -30.01
N GLN A 126 -3.47 -0.31 -30.18
CA GLN A 126 -4.08 -1.56 -30.64
C GLN A 126 -3.53 -1.92 -32.03
N PRO A 127 -3.15 -3.18 -32.29
CA PRO A 127 -2.70 -3.60 -33.61
C PRO A 127 -3.91 -4.04 -34.45
N GLU A 128 -4.66 -3.11 -35.04
CA GLU A 128 -5.80 -3.47 -35.92
C GLU A 128 -5.97 -2.61 -37.18
N SER A 129 -4.91 -2.00 -37.72
CA SER A 129 -4.99 -1.31 -39.02
C SER A 129 -4.04 -1.82 -40.11
N LEU A 130 -3.19 -2.82 -39.83
CA LEU A 130 -2.31 -3.42 -40.84
C LEU A 130 -2.98 -4.46 -41.76
N LEU A 131 -4.26 -4.78 -41.55
CA LEU A 131 -5.03 -5.68 -42.44
C LEU A 131 -5.80 -4.97 -43.58
N ARG A 132 -5.54 -3.68 -43.83
CA ARG A 132 -6.21 -2.93 -44.92
C ARG A 132 -5.30 -2.50 -46.08
N ARG A 133 -4.03 -2.92 -46.11
CA ARG A 133 -3.05 -2.48 -47.13
C ARG A 133 -2.30 -3.61 -47.83
N SER A 134 -2.94 -4.76 -48.05
CA SER A 134 -2.39 -5.86 -48.87
C SER A 134 -3.38 -6.43 -49.89
N VAL A 135 -4.23 -5.59 -50.48
CA VAL A 135 -5.09 -5.97 -51.62
C VAL A 135 -4.96 -4.92 -52.74
N ILE A 136 -3.73 -4.56 -53.11
CA ILE A 136 -3.41 -3.95 -54.40
C ILE A 136 -1.98 -4.40 -54.74
N LEU A 137 -1.77 -4.87 -55.97
CA LEU A 137 -0.55 -5.45 -56.55
C LEU A 137 -0.47 -6.98 -56.46
N ASP A 138 -1.40 -7.64 -57.16
CA ASP A 138 -0.99 -8.74 -58.02
C ASP A 138 -1.81 -8.70 -59.32
N SER A 139 -1.21 -9.11 -60.43
CA SER A 139 -1.73 -9.08 -61.82
C SER A 139 -1.74 -7.72 -62.55
N ALA A 140 -0.55 -7.17 -62.76
CA ALA A 140 -0.26 -6.48 -64.01
C ALA A 140 0.92 -7.22 -64.67
N ASP A 141 0.61 -8.30 -65.41
CA ASP A 141 1.58 -8.90 -66.30
C ASP A 141 0.90 -9.58 -67.50
N GLY A 142 1.40 -9.25 -68.69
CA GLY A 142 1.26 -10.08 -69.89
C GLY A 142 0.05 -9.86 -70.80
N ALA A 143 -0.01 -8.75 -71.55
CA ALA A 143 -0.66 -8.77 -72.85
C ALA A 143 -0.12 -7.72 -73.83
N HIS A 144 0.41 -8.23 -74.95
CA HIS A 144 0.60 -7.57 -76.25
C HIS A 144 1.87 -6.74 -76.50
N HIS A 145 2.97 -7.45 -76.79
CA HIS A 145 3.84 -7.04 -77.89
C HIS A 145 4.48 -8.25 -78.60
N GLN A 146 3.98 -8.55 -79.81
CA GLN A 146 4.60 -9.32 -80.91
C GLN A 146 3.55 -9.29 -82.05
N ASP A 147 3.71 -8.49 -83.10
CA ASP A 147 4.68 -8.56 -84.20
C ASP A 147 4.54 -9.81 -85.08
N SER A 148 3.92 -9.59 -86.26
CA SER A 148 4.02 -10.32 -87.53
C SER A 148 2.84 -9.80 -88.38
N GLY A 149 2.96 -9.22 -89.57
CA GLY A 149 3.91 -9.43 -90.65
C GLY A 149 3.10 -9.82 -91.90
N HIS A 150 3.40 -9.16 -93.03
CA HIS A 150 3.12 -9.54 -94.42
C HIS A 150 1.71 -9.34 -95.02
N GLY A 151 1.71 -8.66 -96.18
CA GLY A 151 0.59 -8.45 -97.08
C GLY A 151 0.79 -7.19 -97.91
#